data_AF-A0A1W9QIJ5-F1
#
_entry.id   AF-A0A1W9QIJ5-F1
#
_cell.length_a   1.000
_cell.length_b   1.000
_cell.length_c   1.000
_cell.angle_alpha   90.00
_cell.angle_beta   90.00
_cell.angle_gamma   90.00
#
_symmetry.space_group_name_H-M   'P 1'
#
loop_
_entity.id
_entity.type
_entity.pdbx_description
1 polymer ?
#
loop_
_entity_poly.entity_id
_entity_poly.type
_entity_poly.pdbx_seq_one_letter_code
_entity_poly.pdbx_strand_id
1 'polypeptide(L)'
;MALSLIAVILGIFYTIRKLDARSRTQADFPWVPPAEFSAWQEREVRVYGRAALACVLKLVIGIWAEYWLLPHYPRQETRYFGAAVDLTWFVVVVWTALLGRSLSKERRRLGIVLGTPHQEIPEASDEEEK
;
A
#
# COMPACT_ATOMS: atom_id res chain seq x y z
N MET A 1 21.24 5.39 4.35
CA MET A 1 20.48 5.08 5.59
C MET A 1 19.11 5.75 5.63
N ALA A 2 18.97 7.07 5.44
CA ALA A 2 17.66 7.74 5.50
C ALA A 2 16.59 7.16 4.55
N LEU A 3 16.96 6.82 3.31
CA LEU A 3 16.04 6.22 2.34
C LEU A 3 15.54 4.82 2.74
N SER A 4 16.33 4.06 3.49
CA SER A 4 15.92 2.74 3.99
C SER A 4 14.80 2.86 5.02
N LEU A 5 14.86 3.85 5.91
CA LEU A 5 13.79 4.13 6.87
C LEU A 5 12.49 4.51 6.15
N ILE A 6 12.59 5.36 5.10
CA ILE A 6 11.44 5.73 4.28
C ILE A 6 10.85 4.49 3.58
N ALA A 7 11.69 3.60 3.05
CA ALA A 7 11.24 2.35 2.44
C ALA A 7 10.50 1.45 3.45
N VAL A 8 10.97 1.35 4.70
CA VAL A 8 10.27 0.62 5.77
C VAL A 8 8.89 1.22 6.01
N ILE A 9 8.83 2.54 6.24
CA ILE A 9 7.58 3.25 6.55
C ILE A 9 6.58 3.08 5.40
N LEU A 10 7.00 3.31 4.15
CA LEU A 10 6.14 3.13 2.98
C LEU A 10 5.72 1.67 2.78
N GLY A 11 6.62 0.73 3.01
CA GLY A 11 6.32 -0.70 2.96
C GLY A 11 5.21 -1.10 3.93
N ILE A 12 5.25 -0.57 5.16
CA ILE A 12 4.19 -0.76 6.16
C ILE A 12 2.87 -0.18 5.65
N PHE A 13 2.85 1.08 5.18
CA PHE A 13 1.64 1.71 4.67
C PHE A 13 1.03 0.95 3.48
N TYR A 14 1.85 0.50 2.53
CA TYR A 14 1.37 -0.31 1.40
C TYR A 14 0.82 -1.66 1.86
N THR A 15 1.45 -2.27 2.87
CA THR A 15 0.97 -3.53 3.45
C THR A 15 -0.38 -3.33 4.15
N ILE A 16 -0.54 -2.28 4.95
CA ILE A 16 -1.81 -1.93 5.60
C ILE A 16 -2.90 -1.72 4.55
N ARG A 17 -2.64 -0.94 3.50
CA ARG A 17 -3.61 -0.74 2.41
C ARG A 17 -3.98 -2.01 1.68
N LYS A 18 -3.00 -2.88 1.41
CA LYS A 18 -3.24 -4.19 0.80
C LYS A 18 -4.14 -5.05 1.69
N LEU A 19 -3.89 -5.08 3.00
CA LEU A 19 -4.67 -5.84 3.95
C LEU A 19 -6.10 -5.29 4.08
N ASP A 20 -6.26 -3.96 4.16
CA ASP A 20 -7.58 -3.31 4.19
C ASP A 20 -8.40 -3.61 2.93
N ALA A 21 -7.79 -3.52 1.74
CA ALA A 21 -8.48 -3.87 0.51
C ALA A 21 -8.90 -5.35 0.49
N ARG A 22 -8.06 -6.24 1.04
CA ARG A 22 -8.32 -7.69 1.07
C ARG A 22 -9.34 -8.10 2.14
N SER A 23 -9.45 -7.38 3.25
CA SER A 23 -10.40 -7.68 4.31
C SER A 23 -11.83 -7.30 3.97
N ARG A 24 -12.02 -6.37 3.02
CA ARG A 24 -13.36 -5.97 2.54
C ARG A 24 -14.02 -7.07 1.75
N THR A 25 -15.32 -7.22 1.98
CA THR A 25 -16.16 -8.18 1.27
C THR A 25 -17.22 -7.46 0.44
N GLN A 26 -17.75 -8.16 -0.56
CA GLN A 26 -18.87 -7.66 -1.37
C GLN A 26 -20.09 -7.31 -0.51
N ALA A 27 -20.28 -8.01 0.62
CA ALA A 27 -21.39 -7.78 1.54
C ALA A 27 -21.36 -6.38 2.17
N ASP A 28 -20.17 -5.79 2.31
CA ASP A 28 -20.00 -4.44 2.85
C ASP A 28 -20.45 -3.34 1.87
N PHE A 29 -20.59 -3.67 0.58
CA PHE A 29 -20.90 -2.74 -0.51
C PHE A 29 -21.97 -3.30 -1.46
N PRO A 30 -23.21 -3.54 -0.99
CA PRO A 30 -24.26 -4.20 -1.79
C PRO A 30 -24.70 -3.40 -3.03
N TRP A 31 -24.45 -2.10 -3.06
CA TRP A 31 -24.77 -1.23 -4.21
C TRP A 31 -23.73 -1.30 -5.35
N VAL A 32 -22.57 -1.90 -5.12
CA VAL A 32 -21.51 -2.04 -6.14
C VAL A 32 -21.71 -3.36 -6.88
N PRO A 33 -21.70 -3.40 -8.23
CA PRO A 33 -21.76 -4.66 -8.95
C PRO A 33 -20.59 -5.61 -8.55
N PRO A 34 -20.84 -6.92 -8.33
CA PRO A 34 -19.79 -7.85 -7.87
C PRO A 34 -18.57 -7.94 -8.79
N ALA A 35 -18.79 -7.82 -10.10
CA ALA A 35 -17.72 -7.80 -11.09
C ALA A 35 -16.84 -6.55 -10.97
N GLU A 36 -17.42 -5.39 -10.68
CA GLU A 36 -16.66 -4.14 -10.52
C GLU A 36 -15.89 -4.11 -9.20
N PHE A 37 -16.50 -4.61 -8.11
CA PHE A 37 -15.84 -4.71 -6.81
C PHE A 37 -14.63 -5.65 -6.85
N SER A 38 -14.78 -6.86 -7.40
CA SER A 38 -13.70 -7.84 -7.49
C SER A 38 -12.56 -7.33 -8.38
N ALA A 39 -12.86 -6.69 -9.51
CA ALA A 39 -11.86 -6.07 -10.37
C ALA A 39 -11.09 -4.95 -9.65
N TRP A 40 -11.80 -4.08 -8.93
CA TRP A 40 -11.20 -3.02 -8.12
C TRP A 40 -10.31 -3.61 -7.02
N GLN A 41 -10.82 -4.57 -6.25
CA GLN A 41 -10.11 -5.21 -5.14
C GLN A 41 -8.83 -5.91 -5.61
N GLU A 42 -8.91 -6.70 -6.67
CA GLU A 42 -7.75 -7.40 -7.21
C GLU A 42 -6.68 -6.42 -7.70
N ARG A 43 -7.10 -5.34 -8.37
CA ARG A 43 -6.20 -4.28 -8.84
C ARG A 43 -5.53 -3.57 -7.67
N GLU A 44 -6.28 -3.23 -6.63
CA GLU A 44 -5.76 -2.53 -5.45
C GLU A 44 -4.76 -3.39 -4.67
N VAL A 45 -5.11 -4.67 -4.41
CA VAL A 45 -4.23 -5.64 -3.75
C VAL A 45 -2.94 -5.88 -4.55
N ARG A 46 -3.05 -5.97 -5.88
CA ARG A 46 -1.90 -6.19 -6.77
C ARG A 46 -0.95 -4.99 -6.79
N VAL A 47 -1.49 -3.77 -6.89
CA VAL A 47 -0.67 -2.54 -6.92
C VAL A 47 0.07 -2.35 -5.60
N TYR A 48 -0.64 -2.37 -4.47
CA TYR A 48 0.01 -2.19 -3.17
C TYR A 48 0.89 -3.38 -2.77
N GLY A 49 0.55 -4.60 -3.21
CA GLY A 49 1.40 -5.78 -3.02
C GLY A 49 2.75 -5.66 -3.73
N ARG A 50 2.77 -5.19 -4.98
CA ARG A 50 4.01 -4.93 -5.72
C ARG A 50 4.84 -3.81 -5.08
N ALA A 51 4.19 -2.76 -4.60
CA ALA A 51 4.87 -1.64 -3.94
C ALA A 51 5.48 -2.05 -2.58
N ALA A 52 4.74 -2.84 -1.79
CA ALA A 52 5.25 -3.41 -0.54
C ALA A 52 6.45 -4.34 -0.81
N LEU A 53 6.35 -5.21 -1.81
CA LEU A 53 7.46 -6.08 -2.21
C LEU A 53 8.69 -5.28 -2.65
N ALA A 54 8.53 -4.20 -3.41
CA ALA A 54 9.65 -3.35 -3.82
C ALA A 54 10.35 -2.69 -2.62
N CYS A 55 9.60 -2.31 -1.58
CA CYS A 55 10.17 -1.78 -0.34
C CYS A 55 10.97 -2.85 0.41
N VAL A 56 10.47 -4.09 0.48
CA VAL A 56 11.20 -5.21 1.09
C VAL A 56 12.47 -5.54 0.29
N LEU A 57 12.36 -5.65 -1.04
CA LEU A 57 13.51 -5.90 -1.92
C LEU A 57 14.58 -4.82 -1.78
N LYS A 58 14.18 -3.55 -1.63
CA LYS A 58 15.11 -2.45 -1.36
C LYS A 58 15.94 -2.68 -0.09
N LEU A 59 15.32 -3.18 0.97
CA LEU A 59 16.02 -3.50 2.22
C LEU A 59 16.91 -4.74 2.07
N VAL A 60 16.39 -5.81 1.47
CA VAL A 60 17.14 -7.05 1.24
C VAL A 60 18.37 -6.80 0.38
N ILE A 61 18.23 -6.06 -0.73
CA ILE A 61 19.34 -5.68 -1.61
C ILE A 61 20.34 -4.80 -0.85
N GLY A 62 19.86 -3.85 -0.03
CA GLY A 62 20.73 -3.01 0.79
C GLY A 62 21.59 -3.81 1.77
N ILE A 63 20.95 -4.70 2.53
CA ILE A 63 21.62 -5.60 3.49
C ILE A 63 22.57 -6.54 2.74
N TRP A 64 22.10 -7.21 1.69
CA TRP A 64 22.91 -8.12 0.90
C TRP A 64 24.15 -7.42 0.33
N ALA A 65 23.98 -6.22 -0.23
CA ALA A 65 25.10 -5.44 -0.74
C ALA A 65 26.09 -5.09 0.38
N GLU A 66 25.62 -4.64 1.54
CA GLU A 66 26.48 -4.26 2.67
C GLU A 66 27.33 -5.42 3.20
N TYR A 67 26.74 -6.61 3.33
CA TYR A 67 27.44 -7.78 3.90
C TYR A 67 28.24 -8.59 2.88
N TRP A 68 27.82 -8.64 1.61
CA TRP A 68 28.44 -9.51 0.61
C TRP A 68 29.19 -8.76 -0.48
N LEU A 69 28.67 -7.63 -0.96
CA LEU A 69 29.22 -6.94 -2.14
C LEU A 69 30.24 -5.86 -1.77
N LEU A 70 29.90 -4.98 -0.83
CA LEU A 70 30.72 -3.85 -0.41
C LEU A 70 32.11 -4.22 0.12
N PRO A 71 32.33 -5.36 0.82
CA PRO A 71 33.67 -5.76 1.27
C PRO A 71 34.63 -6.08 0.12
N HIS A 72 34.12 -6.44 -1.06
CA HIS A 72 34.90 -6.94 -2.18
C HIS A 72 35.12 -5.91 -3.30
N TYR A 73 34.47 -4.75 -3.24
CA TYR A 73 34.47 -3.75 -4.33
C TYR A 73 35.00 -2.37 -3.90
N PRO A 74 35.64 -1.62 -4.83
CA PRO A 74 36.07 -0.25 -4.57
C PRO A 74 34.89 0.68 -4.29
N ARG A 75 35.10 1.67 -3.41
CA ARG A 75 34.07 2.62 -2.92
C ARG A 75 33.32 3.41 -4.01
N GLN A 76 33.87 3.54 -5.21
CA GLN A 76 33.23 4.31 -6.29
C GLN A 76 32.14 3.51 -6.99
N GLU A 77 32.37 2.23 -7.28
CA GLU A 77 31.39 1.36 -7.96
C GLU A 77 30.17 1.09 -7.08
N THR A 78 30.41 0.92 -5.77
CA THR A 78 29.34 0.69 -4.78
C THR A 78 28.40 1.90 -4.64
N ARG A 79 28.88 3.12 -4.91
CA ARG A 79 28.04 4.33 -4.95
C ARG A 79 27.07 4.32 -6.12
N TYR A 80 27.55 3.97 -7.33
CA TYR A 80 26.68 3.89 -8.51
C TYR A 80 25.63 2.80 -8.36
N PHE A 81 26.00 1.64 -7.81
CA PHE A 81 25.06 0.57 -7.52
C PHE A 81 23.99 1.02 -6.52
N GLY A 82 24.39 1.63 -5.41
CA GLY A 82 23.46 2.17 -4.40
C GLY A 82 22.48 3.18 -5.01
N ALA A 83 22.98 4.12 -5.82
CA ALA A 83 22.16 5.10 -6.50
C ALA A 83 21.18 4.47 -7.50
N ALA A 84 21.59 3.45 -8.25
CA ALA A 84 20.72 2.74 -9.18
C ALA A 84 19.58 2.00 -8.46
N VAL A 85 19.88 1.35 -7.33
CA VAL A 85 18.87 0.68 -6.49
C VAL A 85 17.89 1.70 -5.90
N ASP A 86 18.39 2.83 -5.39
CA ASP A 86 17.57 3.91 -4.85
C ASP A 86 16.65 4.51 -5.93
N LEU A 87 17.19 4.78 -7.12
CA LEU A 87 16.44 5.32 -8.25
C LEU A 87 15.34 4.34 -8.71
N THR A 88 15.67 3.06 -8.85
CA THR A 88 14.72 2.03 -9.26
C THR A 88 13.57 1.91 -8.25
N TRP A 89 13.89 1.90 -6.96
CA TRP A 89 12.89 1.90 -5.89
C TRP A 89 12.02 3.16 -5.94
N PHE A 90 12.63 4.33 -6.12
CA PHE A 90 11.91 5.61 -6.19
C PHE A 90 10.93 5.65 -7.37
N VAL A 91 11.34 5.14 -8.54
CA VAL A 91 10.45 5.01 -9.71
C VAL A 91 9.23 4.16 -9.37
N VAL A 92 9.40 3.04 -8.66
CA VAL A 92 8.28 2.18 -8.24
C VAL A 92 7.35 2.91 -7.26
N VAL A 93 7.89 3.68 -6.31
CA VAL A 93 7.10 4.47 -5.36
C VAL A 93 6.27 5.53 -6.09
N VAL A 94 6.88 6.30 -7.00
CA VAL A 94 6.19 7.32 -7.79
C VAL A 94 5.11 6.68 -8.67
N TRP A 95 5.43 5.59 -9.35
CA TRP A 95 4.48 4.83 -10.16
C TRP A 95 3.27 4.36 -9.35
N THR A 96 3.53 3.82 -8.16
CA THR A 96 2.47 3.39 -7.22
C THR A 96 1.62 4.56 -6.76
N ALA A 97 2.22 5.73 -6.48
CA ALA A 97 1.48 6.92 -6.08
C ALA A 97 0.53 7.41 -7.20
N LEU A 98 0.98 7.37 -8.46
CA LEU A 98 0.15 7.73 -9.61
C LEU A 98 -1.02 6.75 -9.80
N LEU A 99 -0.76 5.44 -9.72
CA LEU A 99 -1.83 4.43 -9.75
C LEU A 99 -2.77 4.52 -8.55
N GLY A 100 -2.25 4.85 -7.37
CA GLY A 100 -3.07 5.07 -6.18
C GLY A 100 -4.05 6.22 -6.35
N ARG A 101 -3.71 7.26 -7.13
CA ARG A 101 -4.64 8.34 -7.49
C ARG A 101 -5.76 7.86 -8.41
N SER A 102 -5.46 7.02 -9.41
CA SER A 102 -6.51 6.47 -10.29
C SER A 102 -7.44 5.53 -9.52
N LEU A 103 -6.87 4.66 -8.68
CA LEU A 103 -7.64 3.77 -7.79
C LEU A 103 -8.51 4.56 -6.82
N SER A 104 -8.01 5.67 -6.28
CA SER A 104 -8.82 6.54 -5.40
C SER A 104 -9.99 7.21 -6.14
N LYS A 105 -9.84 7.53 -7.44
CA LYS A 105 -10.95 8.03 -8.26
C LYS A 105 -11.97 6.93 -8.56
N GLU A 106 -11.51 5.75 -8.92
CA GLU A 106 -12.34 4.57 -9.17
C GLU A 106 -13.12 4.20 -7.91
N ARG A 107 -12.45 4.16 -6.76
CA ARG A 107 -13.05 3.96 -5.44
C ARG A 107 -14.15 4.98 -5.11
N ARG A 108 -13.93 6.27 -5.39
CA ARG A 108 -14.94 7.33 -5.19
C ARG A 108 -16.12 7.19 -6.13
N ARG A 109 -15.87 6.79 -7.39
CA ARG A 109 -16.93 6.51 -8.38
C ARG A 109 -17.81 5.35 -7.94
N LEU A 110 -17.23 4.32 -7.32
CA LEU A 110 -17.95 3.15 -6.80
C LEU A 110 -18.59 3.40 -5.41
N GLY A 111 -18.35 4.56 -4.79
CA GLY A 111 -18.89 4.85 -3.46
C GLY A 111 -18.27 4.01 -2.33
N ILE A 112 -17.10 3.42 -2.54
CA ILE A 112 -16.40 2.60 -1.53
C ILE A 112 -15.66 3.56 -0.57
N VAL A 113 -16.28 3.94 0.54
CA VAL A 113 -15.65 4.83 1.53
C VAL A 113 -14.76 4.03 2.49
N LEU A 114 -13.59 4.58 2.83
CA LEU A 114 -12.75 4.09 3.93
C LEU A 114 -13.24 4.73 5.22
N GLY A 115 -13.87 3.94 6.09
CA GLY A 115 -14.30 4.38 7.41
C GLY A 115 -15.71 4.96 7.44
N THR A 116 -16.68 4.07 7.61
CA THR A 116 -17.76 4.20 8.59
C THR A 116 -18.21 2.78 8.87
N PRO A 117 -17.86 2.18 10.02
CA PRO A 117 -18.63 1.04 10.51
C PRO A 117 -20.09 1.52 10.63
N HIS A 118 -21.01 0.62 10.31
CA HIS A 118 -22.42 0.66 10.68
C HIS A 118 -22.80 1.89 11.53
N GLN A 119 -23.33 2.93 10.89
CA GLN A 119 -24.04 3.96 11.63
C GLN A 119 -25.38 3.32 12.02
N GLU A 120 -25.41 2.60 13.14
CA GLU A 120 -26.65 2.37 13.88
C GLU A 120 -27.15 3.76 14.31
N ILE A 121 -28.18 4.24 13.62
CA ILE A 121 -28.97 5.43 13.96
C ILE A 121 -30.20 4.89 14.73
N PRO A 122 -30.63 5.57 15.81
CA PRO A 122 -30.62 5.08 17.20
C PRO A 122 -31.89 4.31 17.59
N GLU A 123 -31.76 3.36 18.51
CA GLU A 123 -32.90 2.96 19.33
C GLU A 123 -33.12 4.06 20.37
N ALA A 124 -33.95 5.03 19.99
CA ALA A 124 -34.63 5.90 20.94
C ALA A 124 -35.62 5.01 21.71
N SER A 125 -35.15 4.34 22.76
CA SER A 125 -36.03 3.74 23.75
C SER A 125 -36.16 4.70 24.92
N ASP A 126 -37.24 5.48 24.87
CA ASP A 126 -38.13 5.80 25.97
C ASP A 126 -37.63 5.38 27.37
N GLU A 127 -37.01 6.31 28.09
CA GLU A 127 -37.07 6.36 29.56
C GLU A 127 -37.49 7.77 29.98
N GLU A 128 -38.74 8.11 29.64
CA GLU A 128 -39.59 8.84 30.59
C GLU A 128 -39.83 7.90 31.78
N GLU A 129 -39.13 8.10 32.89
CA GLU A 129 -39.69 7.70 34.18
C GLU A 129 -39.43 8.74 35.27
N LYS A 130 -40.57 9.24 35.76
CA LYS A 130 -40.87 10.12 36.88
C LYS A 130 -39.96 10.02 38.11
#